data_AF-A0A6G4XWP0-F1
#
_entry.id   AF-A0A6G4XWP0-F1
#
_cell.length_a   1.000
_cell.length_b   1.000
_cell.length_c   1.000
_cell.angle_alpha   90.00
_cell.angle_beta   90.00
_cell.angle_gamma   90.00
#
_symmetry.space_group_name_H-M   'P 1'
#
loop_
_entity.id
_entity.type
_entity.pdbx_description
1 polymer ?
#
loop_
_entity_poly.entity_id
_entity_poly.type
_entity_poly.pdbx_seq_one_letter_code
_entity_poly.pdbx_strand_id
1 'polypeptide(L)'
;MGFWGYYVVGRAERPLAECAAFEDVRDGLSLHEQRPGGWQVWEASVPEIGSMAALARETGAPALFGFVMDSSCVAVEAAAPQSGAWNACLARDAMAEFLAADGKEPDDLFLPAQDAAERAAAWAAEAGHTVRAADVTAVLNAPADPSAELLFFRFLERLGIPES
;
A
#
# COMPACT_ATOMS: atom_id res chain seq x y z
N MET A 1 -4.35 14.20 -16.95
CA MET A 1 -5.25 13.16 -16.40
C MET A 1 -4.32 12.16 -15.75
N GLY A 2 -4.21 12.20 -14.43
CA GLY A 2 -3.46 11.21 -13.67
C GLY A 2 -4.23 9.90 -13.56
N PHE A 3 -3.53 8.88 -13.09
CA PHE A 3 -4.08 7.57 -12.78
C PHE A 3 -4.94 7.63 -11.52
N TRP A 4 -6.02 6.85 -11.53
CA TRP A 4 -6.89 6.63 -10.40
C TRP A 4 -7.14 5.13 -10.25
N GLY A 5 -6.71 4.55 -9.14
CA GLY A 5 -6.81 3.11 -8.93
C GLY A 5 -5.95 2.60 -7.80
N TYR A 6 -5.96 1.28 -7.64
CA TYR A 6 -5.27 0.57 -6.57
C TYR A 6 -4.08 -0.20 -7.13
N TYR A 7 -2.99 -0.19 -6.36
CA TYR A 7 -1.96 -1.21 -6.42
C TYR A 7 -2.06 -2.09 -5.18
N VAL A 8 -2.45 -3.35 -5.36
CA VAL A 8 -2.54 -4.35 -4.31
C VAL A 8 -1.24 -5.14 -4.27
N VAL A 9 -0.66 -5.30 -3.08
CA VAL A 9 0.59 -5.99 -2.86
C VAL A 9 0.37 -7.09 -1.81
N GLY A 10 0.75 -8.31 -2.16
CA GLY A 10 0.63 -9.45 -1.26
C GLY A 10 1.58 -10.57 -1.64
N ARG A 11 1.83 -11.46 -0.67
CA ARG A 11 2.68 -12.64 -0.86
C ARG A 11 1.83 -13.89 -0.86
N ALA A 12 1.88 -14.66 -1.95
CA ALA A 12 1.17 -15.93 -2.06
C ALA A 12 1.79 -16.81 -3.17
N GLU A 13 1.69 -18.13 -3.01
CA GLU A 13 2.07 -19.10 -4.06
C GLU A 13 1.05 -19.14 -5.21
N ARG A 14 -0.22 -18.83 -4.92
CA ARG A 14 -1.30 -18.71 -5.92
C ARG A 14 -1.50 -17.24 -6.33
N PRO A 15 -2.12 -16.95 -7.49
CA PRO A 15 -2.47 -15.59 -7.89
C PRO A 15 -3.33 -14.90 -6.81
N LEU A 16 -3.00 -13.65 -6.46
CA LEU A 16 -3.79 -12.93 -5.45
C LEU A 16 -5.25 -12.76 -5.87
N ALA A 17 -5.53 -12.51 -7.15
CA ALA A 17 -6.89 -12.38 -7.67
C ALA A 17 -7.77 -13.64 -7.46
N GLU A 18 -7.18 -14.80 -7.15
CA GLU A 18 -7.94 -16.01 -6.84
C GLU A 18 -8.40 -16.07 -5.38
N CYS A 19 -7.90 -15.19 -4.52
CA CYS A 19 -8.27 -15.13 -3.11
C CYS A 19 -9.73 -14.69 -2.92
N ALA A 20 -10.39 -15.23 -1.90
CA ALA A 20 -11.76 -14.87 -1.55
C ALA A 20 -11.87 -13.38 -1.17
N ALA A 21 -10.80 -12.79 -0.64
CA ALA A 21 -10.72 -11.36 -0.36
C ALA A 21 -11.00 -10.45 -1.59
N PHE A 22 -10.88 -10.99 -2.81
CA PHE A 22 -11.08 -10.25 -4.06
C PHE A 22 -12.19 -10.83 -4.95
N GLU A 23 -13.07 -11.69 -4.43
CA GLU A 23 -14.12 -12.32 -5.23
C GLU A 23 -14.97 -11.30 -6.00
N ASP A 24 -15.38 -10.21 -5.34
CA ASP A 24 -16.23 -9.17 -5.92
C ASP A 24 -15.52 -8.29 -6.97
N VAL A 25 -14.19 -8.27 -6.97
CA VAL A 25 -13.36 -7.39 -7.83
C VAL A 25 -12.41 -8.14 -8.73
N ARG A 26 -12.55 -9.48 -8.80
CA ARG A 26 -11.66 -10.38 -9.52
C ARG A 26 -11.44 -9.98 -10.97
N ASP A 27 -12.52 -9.63 -11.67
CA ASP A 27 -12.47 -9.25 -13.09
C ASP A 27 -11.82 -7.88 -13.33
N GLY A 28 -11.69 -7.06 -12.28
CA GLY A 28 -11.05 -5.75 -12.32
C GLY A 28 -9.57 -5.75 -11.94
N LEU A 29 -9.03 -6.92 -11.56
CA LEU A 29 -7.63 -7.09 -11.15
C LEU A 29 -6.77 -7.54 -12.33
N SER A 30 -5.73 -6.77 -12.64
CA SER A 30 -4.70 -7.13 -13.61
C SER A 30 -3.36 -7.29 -12.90
N LEU A 31 -2.63 -8.36 -13.20
CA LEU A 31 -1.29 -8.55 -12.66
C LEU A 31 -0.37 -7.47 -13.26
N HIS A 32 0.18 -6.60 -12.40
CA HIS A 32 1.12 -5.57 -12.80
C HIS A 32 2.53 -6.16 -12.90
N GLU A 33 3.00 -6.83 -11.85
CA GLU A 33 4.30 -7.49 -11.82
C GLU A 33 4.39 -8.57 -10.73
N GLN A 34 5.38 -9.45 -10.85
CA GLN A 34 5.81 -10.35 -9.79
C GLN A 34 7.16 -9.90 -9.26
N ARG A 35 7.31 -9.90 -7.94
CA ARG A 35 8.54 -9.50 -7.24
C ARG A 35 9.16 -10.70 -6.51
N PRO A 36 10.48 -10.66 -6.22
CA PRO A 36 11.18 -11.77 -5.57
C PRO A 36 10.51 -12.22 -4.26
N GLY A 37 10.58 -13.51 -3.92
CA GLY A 37 10.01 -14.02 -2.67
C GLY A 37 8.49 -14.27 -2.69
N GLY A 38 7.89 -14.39 -3.88
CA GLY A 38 6.46 -14.70 -4.05
C GLY A 38 5.55 -13.49 -3.87
N TRP A 39 6.12 -12.29 -3.89
CA TRP A 39 5.38 -11.04 -3.88
C TRP A 39 4.74 -10.79 -5.25
N GLN A 40 3.50 -10.31 -5.24
CA GLN A 40 2.76 -9.96 -6.44
C GLN A 40 2.20 -8.55 -6.27
N VAL A 41 2.28 -7.76 -7.33
CA VAL A 41 1.64 -6.44 -7.41
C VAL A 41 0.55 -6.51 -8.47
N TRP A 42 -0.66 -6.16 -8.09
CA TRP A 42 -1.83 -6.14 -8.96
C TRP A 42 -2.38 -4.73 -9.05
N GLU A 43 -2.77 -4.32 -10.25
CA GLU A 43 -3.45 -3.05 -10.48
C GLU A 43 -4.96 -3.27 -10.62
N ALA A 44 -5.75 -2.34 -10.11
CA ALA A 44 -7.20 -2.35 -10.27
C ALA A 44 -7.79 -0.94 -10.34
N SER A 45 -8.64 -0.68 -11.33
CA SER A 45 -9.42 0.55 -11.45
C SER A 45 -10.87 0.33 -11.02
N VAL A 46 -11.04 -0.18 -9.81
CA VAL A 46 -12.36 -0.43 -9.19
C VAL A 46 -12.67 0.65 -8.14
N PRO A 47 -13.94 0.86 -7.74
CA PRO A 47 -14.27 1.80 -6.68
C PRO A 47 -13.67 1.43 -5.30
N GLU A 48 -13.68 0.13 -4.96
CA GLU A 48 -13.22 -0.40 -3.69
C GLU A 48 -12.56 -1.75 -3.92
N ILE A 49 -11.36 -1.98 -3.35
CA ILE A 49 -10.53 -3.15 -3.65
C ILE A 49 -10.72 -4.32 -2.66
N GLY A 50 -11.48 -4.13 -1.58
CA GLY A 50 -11.63 -5.10 -0.49
C GLY A 50 -10.63 -4.89 0.66
N SER A 51 -10.63 -5.82 1.63
CA SER A 51 -9.91 -5.65 2.90
C SER A 51 -8.54 -6.32 2.92
N MET A 52 -7.49 -5.56 3.27
CA MET A 52 -6.15 -6.12 3.44
C MET A 52 -6.04 -7.06 4.64
N ALA A 53 -6.84 -6.83 5.69
CA ALA A 53 -6.89 -7.75 6.82
C ALA A 53 -7.47 -9.12 6.44
N ALA A 54 -8.47 -9.15 5.55
CA ALA A 54 -9.03 -10.39 5.02
C ALA A 54 -8.00 -11.13 4.16
N LEU A 55 -7.33 -10.41 3.25
CA LEU A 55 -6.28 -10.98 2.41
C LEU A 55 -5.13 -11.54 3.26
N ALA A 56 -4.61 -10.74 4.20
CA ALA A 56 -3.49 -11.12 5.04
C ALA A 56 -3.78 -12.37 5.89
N ARG A 57 -5.02 -12.50 6.38
CA ARG A 57 -5.49 -13.71 7.06
C ARG A 57 -5.60 -14.92 6.12
N GLU A 58 -6.04 -14.72 4.89
CA GLU A 58 -6.22 -15.79 3.91
C GLU A 58 -4.89 -16.31 3.36
N THR A 59 -3.92 -15.44 3.14
CA THR A 59 -2.57 -15.81 2.65
C THR A 59 -1.63 -16.19 3.79
N GLY A 60 -1.94 -15.81 5.02
CA GLY A 60 -1.06 -15.97 6.17
C GLY A 60 0.21 -15.11 6.08
N ALA A 61 0.20 -14.08 5.24
CA ALA A 61 1.32 -13.20 4.99
C ALA A 61 0.89 -11.73 5.01
N PRO A 62 1.82 -10.79 5.28
CA PRO A 62 1.53 -9.36 5.23
C PRO A 62 1.04 -8.94 3.84
N ALA A 63 0.05 -8.06 3.80
CA ALA A 63 -0.53 -7.49 2.59
C ALA A 63 -0.80 -5.99 2.74
N LEU A 64 -0.86 -5.26 1.62
CA LEU A 64 -1.19 -3.84 1.60
C LEU A 64 -1.80 -3.44 0.26
N PHE A 65 -2.44 -2.28 0.21
CA PHE A 65 -2.70 -1.58 -1.04
C PHE A 65 -2.22 -0.13 -0.98
N GLY A 66 -1.94 0.44 -2.15
CA GLY A 66 -1.83 1.87 -2.37
C GLY A 66 -2.96 2.33 -3.29
N PHE A 67 -3.81 3.22 -2.82
CA PHE A 67 -4.85 3.87 -3.63
C PHE A 67 -4.33 5.22 -4.14
N VAL A 68 -4.09 5.29 -5.44
CA VAL A 68 -3.53 6.45 -6.12
C VAL A 68 -4.66 7.39 -6.56
N MET A 69 -4.51 8.67 -6.24
CA MET A 69 -5.47 9.72 -6.60
C MET A 69 -4.81 10.76 -7.50
N ASP A 70 -5.25 10.79 -8.77
CA ASP A 70 -4.76 11.67 -9.85
C ASP A 70 -3.24 11.69 -9.99
N SER A 71 -2.58 10.53 -9.78
CA SER A 71 -1.11 10.40 -9.73
C SER A 71 -0.40 11.37 -8.77
N SER A 72 -1.13 12.00 -7.84
CA SER A 72 -0.64 13.12 -7.02
C SER A 72 -0.40 12.73 -5.57
N CYS A 73 -1.17 11.77 -5.05
CA CYS A 73 -0.96 11.20 -3.72
C CYS A 73 -1.43 9.74 -3.65
N VAL A 74 -1.05 9.05 -2.57
CA VAL A 74 -1.44 7.66 -2.34
C VAL A 74 -1.93 7.48 -0.91
N ALA A 75 -3.10 6.88 -0.74
CA ALA A 75 -3.55 6.35 0.54
C ALA A 75 -3.08 4.90 0.67
N VAL A 76 -2.42 4.56 1.78
CA VAL A 76 -1.89 3.23 2.04
C VAL A 76 -2.66 2.61 3.19
N GLU A 77 -3.21 1.42 2.97
CA GLU A 77 -3.69 0.52 4.00
C GLU A 77 -2.86 -0.74 3.95
N ALA A 78 -2.39 -1.18 5.11
CA ALA A 78 -1.64 -2.41 5.24
C ALA A 78 -2.16 -3.22 6.41
N ALA A 79 -2.08 -4.53 6.29
CA ALA A 79 -2.40 -5.45 7.36
C ALA A 79 -1.47 -6.66 7.35
N ALA A 80 -1.23 -7.21 8.52
CA ALA A 80 -0.53 -8.49 8.66
C ALA A 80 -1.13 -9.30 9.80
N PRO A 81 -1.06 -10.64 9.75
CA PRO A 81 -1.62 -11.49 10.81
C PRO A 81 -1.14 -11.16 12.23
N GLN A 82 0.12 -10.74 12.44
CA GLN A 82 0.64 -10.42 13.78
C GLN A 82 0.83 -8.93 14.03
N SER A 83 1.30 -8.15 13.06
CA SER A 83 1.58 -6.71 13.22
C SER A 83 0.32 -5.85 13.21
N GLY A 84 -0.83 -6.42 12.82
CA GLY A 84 -2.11 -5.73 12.74
C GLY A 84 -2.23 -4.83 11.52
N ALA A 85 -3.31 -4.04 11.50
CA ALA A 85 -3.59 -3.07 10.44
C ALA A 85 -3.08 -1.67 10.77
N TRP A 86 -2.65 -0.94 9.74
CA TRP A 86 -2.23 0.46 9.86
C TRP A 86 -2.46 1.20 8.54
N ASN A 87 -2.66 2.51 8.65
CA ASN A 87 -2.91 3.40 7.52
C ASN A 87 -1.88 4.53 7.49
N ALA A 88 -1.47 4.90 6.29
CA ALA A 88 -0.57 6.01 6.03
C ALA A 88 -0.92 6.70 4.70
N CYS A 89 -0.29 7.82 4.41
CA CYS A 89 -0.39 8.46 3.10
C CYS A 89 0.99 8.86 2.57
N LEU A 90 1.10 8.92 1.24
CA LEU A 90 2.24 9.43 0.51
C LEU A 90 1.84 10.74 -0.18
N ALA A 91 2.76 11.70 -0.25
CA ALA A 91 2.48 13.08 -0.68
C ALA A 91 1.33 13.72 0.12
N ARG A 92 1.55 13.83 1.43
CA ARG A 92 0.57 14.26 2.43
C ARG A 92 -0.05 15.64 2.17
N ASP A 93 0.70 16.56 1.57
CA ASP A 93 0.18 17.89 1.21
C ASP A 93 -0.91 17.77 0.13
N ALA A 94 -0.64 17.02 -0.95
CA ALA A 94 -1.64 16.75 -2.00
C ALA A 94 -2.84 15.95 -1.45
N MET A 95 -2.60 15.01 -0.52
CA MET A 95 -3.66 14.29 0.19
C MET A 95 -4.58 15.25 0.97
N ALA A 96 -4.01 16.27 1.62
CA ALA A 96 -4.79 17.26 2.36
C ALA A 96 -5.72 18.06 1.44
N GLU A 97 -5.26 18.42 0.24
CA GLU A 97 -6.08 19.12 -0.76
C GLU A 97 -7.30 18.28 -1.20
N PHE A 98 -7.11 16.97 -1.41
CA PHE A 98 -8.21 16.07 -1.74
C PHE A 98 -9.21 15.92 -0.59
N LEU A 99 -8.73 15.73 0.63
CA LEU A 99 -9.58 15.55 1.82
C LEU A 99 -10.31 16.83 2.24
N ALA A 100 -9.74 18.00 1.96
CA ALA A 100 -10.36 19.29 2.26
C ALA A 100 -11.70 19.47 1.54
N ALA A 101 -11.89 18.86 0.36
CA ALA A 101 -13.17 18.86 -0.36
C ALA A 101 -14.30 18.19 0.44
N ASP A 102 -13.95 17.21 1.28
CA ASP A 102 -14.85 16.48 2.19
C ASP A 102 -14.80 17.01 3.63
N GLY A 103 -14.06 18.09 3.88
CA GLY A 103 -13.90 18.69 5.21
C GLY A 103 -13.13 17.82 6.20
N LYS A 104 -12.21 16.98 5.72
CA LYS A 104 -11.36 16.09 6.53
C LYS A 104 -9.90 16.53 6.46
N GLU A 105 -9.12 16.17 7.47
CA GLU A 105 -7.68 16.32 7.46
C GLU A 105 -6.99 14.95 7.36
N PRO A 106 -5.76 14.88 6.80
CA PRO A 106 -5.02 13.62 6.75
C PRO A 106 -4.82 12.96 8.13
N ASP A 107 -4.71 13.76 9.19
CA ASP A 107 -4.55 13.27 10.57
C ASP A 107 -5.78 12.53 11.12
N ASP A 108 -6.96 12.72 10.52
CA ASP A 108 -8.18 12.00 10.89
C ASP A 108 -8.17 10.55 10.39
N LEU A 109 -7.40 10.27 9.33
CA LEU A 109 -7.43 8.99 8.59
C LEU A 109 -6.10 8.23 8.63
N PHE A 110 -4.98 8.95 8.74
CA PHE A 110 -3.65 8.41 8.55
C PHE A 110 -2.77 8.68 9.75
N LEU A 111 -1.97 7.69 10.12
CA LEU A 111 -0.96 7.85 11.15
C LEU A 111 0.06 8.93 10.75
N PRO A 112 0.63 9.66 11.72
CA PRO A 112 1.82 10.47 11.51
C PRO A 112 2.95 9.65 10.87
N ALA A 113 3.79 10.29 10.06
CA ALA A 113 4.83 9.58 9.29
C ALA A 113 5.80 8.75 10.15
N GLN A 114 6.09 9.20 11.38
CA GLN A 114 6.90 8.41 12.32
C GLN A 114 6.17 7.14 12.79
N ASP A 115 4.94 7.30 13.28
CA ASP A 115 4.14 6.17 13.79
C ASP A 115 3.83 5.15 12.68
N ALA A 116 3.49 5.63 11.48
CA ALA A 116 3.30 4.80 10.30
C ALA A 116 4.58 4.01 9.96
N ALA A 117 5.75 4.65 10.04
CA ALA A 117 7.02 4.00 9.75
C ALA A 117 7.38 2.90 10.77
N GLU A 118 7.04 3.07 12.04
CA GLU A 118 7.22 2.03 13.05
C GLU A 118 6.33 0.82 12.77
N ARG A 119 5.06 1.05 12.42
CA ARG A 119 4.13 -0.01 12.02
C ARG A 119 4.57 -0.72 10.74
N ALA A 120 5.03 0.04 9.76
CA ALA A 120 5.56 -0.48 8.52
C ALA A 120 6.83 -1.32 8.72
N ALA A 121 7.72 -0.92 9.64
CA ALA A 121 8.91 -1.71 9.99
C ALA A 121 8.54 -3.03 10.68
N ALA A 122 7.54 -3.03 11.57
CA ALA A 122 7.02 -4.26 12.19
C ALA A 122 6.36 -5.18 11.15
N TRP A 123 5.57 -4.61 10.24
CA TRP A 123 4.95 -5.31 9.11
C TRP A 123 6.02 -5.96 8.20
N ALA A 124 7.09 -5.23 7.88
CA ALA A 124 8.19 -5.73 7.08
C ALA A 124 8.98 -6.84 7.81
N ALA A 125 9.16 -6.71 9.14
CA ALA A 125 9.80 -7.73 9.96
C ALA A 125 9.02 -9.05 9.95
N GLU A 126 7.69 -8.99 9.99
CA GLU A 126 6.83 -10.18 9.85
C GLU A 126 6.94 -10.84 8.48
N ALA A 127 7.15 -10.05 7.43
CA ALA A 127 7.46 -10.56 6.10
C ALA A 127 8.86 -11.22 5.99
N GLY A 128 9.72 -11.02 7.00
CA GLY A 128 11.11 -11.51 7.01
C GLY A 128 12.14 -10.47 6.57
N HIS A 129 11.75 -9.19 6.47
CA HIS A 129 12.62 -8.10 6.04
C HIS A 129 13.06 -7.24 7.24
N THR A 130 14.33 -6.86 7.28
CA THR A 130 14.83 -5.91 8.28
C THR A 130 14.89 -4.51 7.66
N VAL A 131 13.96 -3.65 8.08
CA VAL A 131 13.79 -2.28 7.56
C VAL A 131 14.02 -1.28 8.68
N ARG A 132 14.72 -0.17 8.38
CA ARG A 132 14.86 0.95 9.31
C ARG A 132 13.67 1.87 9.20
N ALA A 133 12.93 2.09 10.29
CA ALA A 133 11.80 3.02 10.33
C ALA A 133 12.18 4.42 9.79
N ALA A 134 13.37 4.92 10.11
CA ALA A 134 13.86 6.21 9.57
C ALA A 134 13.90 6.28 8.03
N ASP A 135 14.18 5.17 7.34
CA ASP A 135 14.17 5.15 5.86
C ASP A 135 12.74 5.18 5.31
N VAL A 136 11.81 4.53 6.02
CA VAL A 136 10.39 4.55 5.68
C VAL A 136 9.80 5.94 5.93
N THR A 137 10.12 6.56 7.07
CA THR A 137 9.74 7.96 7.38
C THR A 137 10.22 8.93 6.31
N ALA A 138 11.45 8.75 5.80
CA ALA A 138 11.98 9.59 4.74
C ALA A 138 11.17 9.50 3.44
N VAL A 139 10.64 8.32 3.10
CA VAL A 139 9.78 8.14 1.92
C VAL A 139 8.35 8.61 2.17
N LEU A 140 7.80 8.41 3.36
CA LEU A 140 6.46 8.91 3.74
C LEU A 140 6.37 10.44 3.65
N ASN A 141 7.47 11.15 3.90
CA ASN A 141 7.56 12.61 3.79
C ASN A 141 8.05 13.12 2.42
N ALA A 142 8.35 12.23 1.48
CA ALA A 142 8.83 12.64 0.17
C ALA A 142 7.66 13.16 -0.70
N PRO A 143 7.91 14.13 -1.59
CA PRO A 143 6.91 14.57 -2.56
C PRO A 143 6.69 13.51 -3.64
N ALA A 144 5.52 13.54 -4.28
CA ALA A 144 5.19 12.75 -5.47
C ALA A 144 5.90 13.32 -6.71
N ASP A 145 7.22 13.16 -6.80
CA ASP A 145 8.03 13.62 -7.93
C ASP A 145 8.82 12.45 -8.53
N PRO A 146 8.60 12.10 -9.82
CA PRO A 146 7.70 12.74 -10.78
C PRO A 146 6.23 12.30 -10.69
N SER A 147 5.90 11.27 -9.91
CA SER A 147 4.51 10.81 -9.72
C SER A 147 4.31 10.03 -8.42
N ALA A 148 3.06 9.90 -7.99
CA ALA A 148 2.68 9.20 -6.76
C ALA A 148 2.89 7.67 -6.86
N GLU A 149 2.73 7.09 -8.04
CA GLU A 149 2.99 5.67 -8.33
C GLU A 149 4.46 5.34 -8.12
N LEU A 150 5.37 6.15 -8.66
CA LEU A 150 6.81 5.93 -8.44
C LEU A 150 7.19 6.11 -6.98
N LEU A 151 6.57 7.05 -6.28
CA LEU A 151 6.74 7.20 -4.84
C LEU A 151 6.24 5.96 -4.08
N PHE A 152 5.12 5.36 -4.51
CA PHE A 152 4.61 4.11 -3.95
C PHE A 152 5.54 2.93 -4.21
N PHE A 153 6.06 2.76 -5.42
CA PHE A 153 7.01 1.68 -5.70
C PHE A 153 8.32 1.84 -4.92
N ARG A 154 8.82 3.08 -4.79
CA ARG A 154 9.94 3.40 -3.89
C ARG A 154 9.62 3.07 -2.43
N PHE A 155 8.37 3.29 -2.00
CA PHE A 155 7.92 2.89 -0.67
C PHE A 155 7.98 1.36 -0.49
N LEU A 156 7.52 0.56 -1.46
CA LEU A 156 7.63 -0.91 -1.44
C LEU A 156 9.09 -1.38 -1.33
N GLU A 157 10.00 -0.76 -2.06
CA GLU A 157 11.44 -1.06 -1.94
C GLU A 157 11.96 -0.81 -0.52
N ARG A 158 11.51 0.27 0.13
CA ARG A 158 11.88 0.54 1.54
C ARG A 158 11.26 -0.45 2.51
N LEU A 159 10.19 -1.14 2.14
CA LEU A 159 9.64 -2.25 2.91
C LEU A 159 10.38 -3.59 2.69
N GLY A 160 11.40 -3.60 1.82
CA GLY A 160 12.16 -4.81 1.50
C GLY A 160 11.55 -5.64 0.37
N ILE A 161 10.65 -5.05 -0.43
CA ILE A 161 10.02 -5.68 -1.59
C ILE A 161 10.63 -5.06 -2.87
N PRO A 162 11.82 -5.51 -3.31
CA PRO A 162 12.49 -4.92 -4.47
C PRO A 162 11.75 -5.22 -5.78
N GLU A 163 11.95 -4.37 -6.78
CA GLU A 163 11.63 -4.67 -8.17
C GLU A 163 12.42 -5.91 -8.65
N SER A 164 11.86 -6.65 -9.62
CA SER A 164 12.44 -7.89 -10.15
C SER A 164 13.67 -7.68 -11.04
#